data_AF-A0A139SIK8-F1
#
_entry.id   AF-A0A139SIK8-F1
#
_cell.length_a   1.000
_cell.length_b   1.000
_cell.length_c   1.000
_cell.angle_alpha   90.00
_cell.angle_beta   90.00
_cell.angle_gamma   90.00
#
_symmetry.space_group_name_H-M   'P 1'
#
loop_
_entity.id
_entity.type
_entity.pdbx_description
1 polymer ?
#
loop_
_entity_poly.entity_id
_entity_poly.type
_entity_poly.pdbx_seq_one_letter_code
_entity_poly.pdbx_strand_id
1 'polypeptide(L)'
;MNPNIEKAEHVLNIDDSDNRPDLETVLSTAVFYGLSGARAKDIVQEVVTAVASWKDIARQMRLGRADIELVAAAFITKLRPL
;
A
#
# COMPACT_ATOMS: atom_id res chain seq x y z
N MET A 1 7.20 -1.29 8.51
CA MET A 1 7.83 -2.25 7.57
C MET A 1 8.15 -1.51 6.29
N ASN A 2 9.34 -1.69 5.70
CA ASN A 2 9.65 -1.13 4.38
C ASN A 2 9.05 -2.01 3.27
N PRO A 3 8.63 -1.44 2.13
CA PRO A 3 8.23 -2.22 0.97
C PRO A 3 9.38 -3.15 0.54
N ASN A 4 9.11 -4.45 0.42
CA ASN A 4 10.11 -5.45 0.03
C ASN A 4 9.52 -6.38 -1.03
N ILE A 5 10.12 -6.37 -2.22
CA ILE A 5 9.70 -7.20 -3.35
C ILE A 5 9.99 -8.70 -3.17
N GLU A 6 10.90 -9.06 -2.27
CA GLU A 6 11.25 -10.45 -1.97
C GLU A 6 10.29 -11.07 -0.94
N LYS A 7 9.46 -10.25 -0.29
CA LYS A 7 8.47 -10.68 0.70
C LYS A 7 7.10 -10.17 0.28
N ALA A 8 6.42 -10.99 -0.52
CA ALA A 8 5.05 -10.72 -0.97
C ALA A 8 4.02 -10.75 0.17
N GLU A 9 4.41 -11.27 1.34
CA GLU A 9 3.57 -11.45 2.52
C GLU A 9 4.18 -10.75 3.74
N HIS A 10 3.31 -10.25 4.62
CA HIS A 10 3.66 -9.66 5.90
C HIS A 10 4.02 -10.73 6.93
N VAL A 11 4.88 -10.37 7.89
CA VAL A 11 5.21 -11.23 9.04
C VAL A 11 4.05 -11.28 10.05
N LEU A 12 3.19 -10.26 10.03
CA LEU A 12 2.02 -10.13 10.89
C LEU A 12 0.77 -9.94 10.02
N ASN A 13 -0.32 -10.56 10.43
CA ASN A 13 -1.61 -10.42 9.76
C ASN A 13 -2.26 -9.08 10.15
N ILE A 14 -3.01 -8.51 9.21
CA ILE A 14 -3.85 -7.33 9.48
C ILE A 14 -5.21 -7.78 10.02
N ASP A 15 -5.70 -8.91 9.54
CA ASP A 15 -6.84 -9.64 10.07
C ASP A 15 -6.37 -10.85 10.90
N ASP A 16 -7.23 -11.88 11.04
CA ASP A 16 -6.93 -13.09 11.80
C ASP A 16 -6.19 -14.18 11.01
N SER A 17 -6.01 -14.05 9.68
CA SER A 17 -5.60 -15.19 8.84
C SER A 17 -4.84 -14.85 7.56
N ASP A 18 -4.98 -13.64 7.01
CA ASP A 18 -4.35 -13.16 5.79
C ASP A 18 -3.20 -12.18 6.09
N ASN A 19 -2.02 -12.52 5.57
CA ASN A 19 -0.81 -11.73 5.68
C ASN A 19 -0.48 -10.95 4.40
N ARG A 20 -1.34 -10.98 3.39
CA ARG A 20 -1.08 -10.30 2.12
C ARG A 20 -1.29 -8.78 2.24
N PRO A 21 -0.53 -7.96 1.49
CA PRO A 21 -0.71 -6.51 1.43
C PRO A 21 -1.94 -6.15 0.59
N ASP A 22 -3.14 -6.36 1.14
CA ASP A 22 -4.42 -6.18 0.43
C ASP A 22 -5.28 -5.07 1.06
N LEU A 23 -5.69 -4.09 0.24
CA LEU A 23 -6.46 -2.94 0.71
C LEU A 23 -7.91 -3.27 1.06
N GLU A 24 -8.50 -4.32 0.48
CA GLU A 24 -9.85 -4.76 0.85
C GLU A 24 -9.83 -5.37 2.26
N THR A 25 -8.77 -6.12 2.58
CA THR A 25 -8.50 -6.66 3.93
C THR A 25 -8.27 -5.54 4.95
N VAL A 26 -7.52 -4.50 4.58
CA VAL A 26 -7.38 -3.29 5.44
C VAL A 26 -8.74 -2.63 5.68
N LEU A 27 -9.57 -2.50 4.64
CA LEU A 27 -10.89 -1.86 4.77
C LEU A 27 -11.88 -2.71 5.58
N SER A 28 -11.83 -4.04 5.46
CA SER A 28 -12.71 -4.95 6.21
C SER A 28 -12.41 -4.96 7.71
N THR A 29 -11.15 -4.74 8.08
CA THR A 29 -10.72 -4.69 9.49
C THR A 29 -10.97 -3.36 10.18
N ALA A 30 -11.42 -2.32 9.48
CA ALA A 30 -11.62 -0.97 10.01
C ALA A 30 -12.46 -0.92 11.30
N VAL A 31 -13.48 -1.77 11.42
CA VAL A 31 -14.36 -1.84 12.59
C VAL A 31 -13.62 -2.30 13.85
N PHE A 32 -12.61 -3.18 13.71
CA PHE A 32 -11.79 -3.63 14.84
C PHE A 32 -10.94 -2.50 15.43
N TYR A 33 -10.66 -1.48 14.62
CA TYR A 33 -9.90 -0.28 15.01
C TYR A 33 -10.80 0.92 15.32
N GLY A 34 -12.12 0.72 15.46
CA GLY A 34 -13.07 1.77 15.80
C GLY A 34 -13.31 2.81 14.70
N LEU A 35 -12.95 2.50 13.45
CA LEU A 35 -13.16 3.40 12.31
C LEU A 35 -14.47 3.08 11.60
N SER A 36 -15.18 4.13 11.17
CA SER A 36 -16.27 3.96 10.22
C SER A 36 -15.70 3.57 8.85
N GLY A 37 -16.47 2.81 8.06
CA GLY A 37 -16.05 2.43 6.71
C GLY A 37 -15.79 3.64 5.81
N ALA A 38 -16.52 4.75 5.99
CA ALA A 38 -16.26 5.99 5.27
C ALA A 38 -14.90 6.58 5.63
N ARG A 39 -14.59 6.72 6.94
CA ARG A 39 -13.30 7.26 7.37
C ARG A 39 -12.13 6.37 6.96
N ALA A 40 -12.31 5.05 6.99
CA ALA A 40 -11.29 4.10 6.54
C ALA A 40 -10.97 4.29 5.04
N LYS A 41 -12.00 4.45 4.20
CA LYS A 41 -11.83 4.73 2.76
C LYS A 41 -11.10 6.06 2.53
N ASP A 42 -11.46 7.11 3.26
CA ASP A 42 -10.79 8.41 3.17
C ASP A 42 -9.30 8.29 3.50
N ILE A 43 -8.95 7.60 4.59
CA ILE A 43 -7.55 7.38 4.99
C ILE A 43 -6.79 6.60 3.92
N VAL A 44 -7.37 5.51 3.39
CA VAL A 44 -6.72 4.75 2.31
C VAL A 44 -6.48 5.63 1.09
N GLN A 45 -7.45 6.46 0.71
CA GLN A 45 -7.30 7.38 -0.42
C GLN A 45 -6.20 8.43 -0.15
N GLU A 46 -6.13 9.00 1.07
CA GLU A 46 -5.08 9.93 1.48
C GLU A 46 -3.69 9.28 1.32
N VAL A 47 -3.50 8.06 1.84
CA VAL A 47 -2.23 7.33 1.78
C VAL A 47 -1.84 6.99 0.34
N VAL A 48 -2.76 6.42 -0.46
CA VAL A 48 -2.52 6.09 -1.87
C VAL A 48 -2.12 7.34 -2.66
N THR A 49 -2.79 8.46 -2.41
CA THR A 49 -2.50 9.73 -3.07
C THR A 49 -1.12 10.25 -2.68
N ALA A 50 -0.77 10.21 -1.39
CA ALA A 50 0.52 10.67 -0.89
C ALA A 50 1.69 9.89 -1.50
N VAL A 51 1.52 8.58 -1.71
CA VAL A 51 2.58 7.74 -2.30
C VAL A 51 2.55 7.73 -3.82
N ALA A 52 1.50 8.19 -4.49
CA ALA A 52 1.34 8.05 -5.94
C ALA A 52 2.49 8.67 -6.77
N SER A 53 3.13 9.73 -6.27
CA SER A 53 4.23 10.45 -6.92
C SER A 53 5.63 9.86 -6.66
N TRP A 54 5.74 8.73 -5.95
CA TRP A 54 7.03 8.18 -5.52
C TRP A 54 8.01 7.94 -6.68
N LYS A 55 7.52 7.50 -7.86
CA LYS A 55 8.37 7.29 -9.05
C LYS A 55 9.00 8.59 -9.53
N ASP A 56 8.28 9.71 -9.44
CA ASP A 56 8.79 11.02 -9.86
C ASP A 56 9.85 11.53 -8.88
N ILE A 57 9.62 11.35 -7.57
CA ILE A 57 10.61 11.66 -6.53
C ILE A 57 11.87 10.81 -6.74
N ALA A 58 11.73 9.51 -7.00
CA ALA A 58 12.87 8.62 -7.25
C ALA A 58 13.69 9.06 -8.48
N ARG A 59 13.02 9.50 -9.56
CA ARG A 59 13.68 10.07 -10.75
C ARG A 59 14.42 11.37 -10.42
N GLN A 60 13.81 12.27 -9.64
CA GLN A 60 14.46 13.51 -9.18
C GLN A 60 15.71 13.23 -8.35
N MET A 61 15.70 12.16 -7.56
CA MET A 61 16.84 11.67 -6.79
C MET A 61 17.87 10.87 -7.61
N ARG A 62 17.70 10.80 -8.94
CA ARG A 62 18.60 10.12 -9.88
C ARG A 62 18.75 8.60 -9.66
N LEU A 63 17.71 7.94 -9.14
CA LEU A 63 17.69 6.48 -9.08
C LEU A 63 17.67 5.87 -10.48
N GLY A 64 18.29 4.70 -10.63
CA GLY A 64 18.31 3.95 -11.87
C GLY A 64 16.90 3.51 -12.28
N ARG A 65 16.59 3.54 -13.58
CA ARG A 65 15.30 3.07 -14.10
C ARG A 65 15.03 1.61 -13.70
N ALA A 66 16.04 0.76 -13.74
CA ALA A 66 15.91 -0.65 -13.36
C ALA A 66 15.48 -0.79 -11.89
N ASP A 67 16.09 -0.02 -10.97
CA ASP A 67 15.74 -0.05 -9.55
C ASP A 67 14.31 0.46 -9.30
N ILE A 68 13.91 1.52 -10.00
CA ILE A 68 12.55 2.06 -9.91
C ILE A 68 11.53 1.03 -10.39
N GLU A 69 11.75 0.36 -11.52
CA GLU A 69 10.80 -0.65 -11.99
C GLU A 69 10.82 -1.92 -11.13
N LEU A 70 11.99 -2.30 -10.60
CA LEU A 70 12.13 -3.43 -9.68
C LEU A 70 11.25 -3.25 -8.45
N VAL A 71 11.31 -2.09 -7.81
CA VAL A 71 10.56 -1.81 -6.56
C VAL A 71 9.10 -1.44 -6.84
N ALA A 72 8.72 -1.17 -8.08
CA ALA A 72 7.37 -0.71 -8.40
C ALA A 72 6.26 -1.69 -8.02
N ALA A 73 6.55 -2.99 -8.04
CA ALA A 73 5.60 -4.02 -7.61
C ALA A 73 5.21 -3.92 -6.12
N ALA A 74 6.03 -3.25 -5.30
CA ALA A 74 5.76 -3.09 -3.87
C ALA A 74 4.85 -1.89 -3.54
N PHE A 75 4.41 -1.11 -4.55
CA PHE A 75 3.58 0.08 -4.35
C PHE A 75 2.20 -0.08 -4.98
N ILE A 76 1.15 0.19 -4.20
CA ILE A 76 -0.21 0.39 -4.69
C ILE A 76 -0.44 1.89 -4.79
N THR A 77 -0.52 2.42 -6.02
CA THR A 77 -0.71 3.86 -6.28
C THR A 77 -2.07 4.20 -6.89
N LYS A 78 -2.94 3.20 -7.04
CA LYS A 78 -4.32 3.35 -7.51
C LYS A 78 -5.22 2.36 -6.79
N LEU A 79 -6.41 2.81 -6.39
CA LEU A 79 -7.48 1.90 -5.96
C LEU A 79 -8.02 1.15 -7.18
N ARG A 80 -8.29 -0.15 -7.00
CA ARG A 80 -9.06 -0.90 -8.00
C ARG A 80 -10.51 -0.36 -7.99
N PRO A 81 -11.11 -0.12 -9.17
CA PRO A 81 -12.54 0.17 -9.23
C PRO A 81 -13.33 -1.03 -8.69
N LEU A 82 -14.40 -0.74 -7.94
CA LEU A 82 -15.36 -1.72 -7.43
C LEU A 82 -16.14 -2.39 -8.56
#